data_AF-A0A6N7ENF0-F1
#
_entry.id   AF-A0A6N7ENF0-F1
#
_cell.length_a   1.000
_cell.length_b   1.000
_cell.length_c   1.000
_cell.angle_alpha   90.00
_cell.angle_beta   90.00
_cell.angle_gamma   90.00
#
_symmetry.space_group_name_H-M   'P 1'
#
loop_
_entity.id
_entity.type
_entity.pdbx_description
1 polymer ?
#
loop_
_entity_poly.entity_id
_entity_poly.type
_entity_poly.pdbx_seq_one_letter_code
_entity_poly.pdbx_strand_id
1 'polypeptide(L)'
;MSGRHGAGQAGEGEQPVGAADDAPRDDGARRDDAPRGDAPRDDAPRDDAPREGATAPSEERAATWREMLGPKLSLAHVVVALLCAGLGFGVVAQVRQTQGDALAAMRQDDLVRLLDELTQRNAELGEEQVDLRQDLAELRSSSDTRQAAQEAAAAQARTRGILAGTLPVHGPGIELTVHDPGGGVRAQTMVTILEELRNAGAESVELSGQRLTASSWILDDEVDGMVVDGTEISPPYEWTAIGDPETLAVALNIHGGALASVRNAGGTATVEESDDVQITAVRTLEETEHAVPVPPEEAAE
;
A
#
# COMPACT_ATOMS: atom_id res chain seq x y z
N MET A 1 -12.53 55.86 67.82
CA MET A 1 -11.14 55.90 68.29
C MET A 1 -10.64 54.46 68.29
N SER A 2 -10.05 53.96 67.20
CA SER A 2 -8.65 54.12 66.75
C SER A 2 -7.63 53.42 67.67
N GLY A 3 -6.83 52.51 67.09
CA GLY A 3 -5.72 51.75 67.69
C GLY A 3 -5.78 50.29 67.21
N ARG A 4 -5.14 49.84 66.12
CA ARG A 4 -3.74 49.92 65.62
C ARG A 4 -2.77 49.05 66.42
N HIS A 5 -2.18 48.03 65.75
CA HIS A 5 -0.86 47.37 65.87
C HIS A 5 -0.94 46.07 65.03
N GLY A 6 -0.02 45.62 64.17
CA GLY A 6 1.35 46.01 63.81
C GLY A 6 2.12 44.76 63.32
N ALA A 7 3.11 44.96 62.43
CA ALA A 7 4.08 44.01 61.81
C ALA A 7 3.57 43.23 60.56
N GLY A 8 4.19 43.27 59.35
CA GLY A 8 5.60 43.43 58.91
C GLY A 8 6.13 42.04 58.51
N GLN A 9 6.85 41.71 57.42
CA GLN A 9 7.68 42.34 56.37
C GLN A 9 7.69 41.36 55.16
N ALA A 10 7.68 41.81 53.90
CA ALA A 10 8.84 41.99 52.99
C ALA A 10 9.89 40.85 52.97
N GLY A 11 10.11 40.27 51.78
CA GLY A 11 11.20 39.34 51.48
C GLY A 11 11.30 39.07 49.97
N GLU A 12 12.19 39.80 49.31
CA GLU A 12 12.74 39.54 47.96
C GLU A 12 13.60 38.25 47.95
N GLY A 13 13.79 37.66 46.78
CA GLY A 13 14.66 36.49 46.54
C GLY A 13 14.31 35.76 45.24
N GLU A 14 14.70 36.24 44.05
CA GLU A 14 16.00 36.01 43.40
C GLU A 14 16.07 34.65 42.66
N GLN A 15 15.97 34.69 41.32
CA GLN A 15 16.47 33.63 40.44
C GLN A 15 18.00 33.72 40.38
N PRO A 16 18.71 32.59 40.20
CA PRO A 16 19.44 32.44 38.94
C PRO A 16 19.53 31.02 38.36
N VAL A 17 20.02 31.02 37.13
CA VAL A 17 20.28 29.97 36.13
C VAL A 17 21.55 29.14 36.47
N GLY A 18 21.58 27.85 36.06
CA GLY A 18 22.78 27.29 35.39
C GLY A 18 23.29 25.88 35.77
N ALA A 19 23.67 25.14 34.71
CA ALA A 19 24.57 23.97 34.59
C ALA A 19 24.01 22.58 35.01
N ALA A 20 23.84 21.57 34.15
CA ALA A 20 24.73 20.97 33.14
C ALA A 20 25.99 20.32 33.73
N ASP A 21 25.95 19.00 33.96
CA ASP A 21 27.05 18.06 33.73
C ASP A 21 26.55 16.62 33.88
N ASP A 22 26.64 15.82 32.81
CA ASP A 22 27.09 14.44 32.90
C ASP A 22 27.51 13.94 31.51
N ALA A 23 28.80 13.62 31.39
CA ALA A 23 29.47 13.02 30.23
C ALA A 23 29.97 11.60 30.61
N PRO A 24 30.81 10.96 29.78
CA PRO A 24 30.50 10.20 28.58
C PRO A 24 30.68 8.67 28.80
N ARG A 25 30.18 7.83 27.89
CA ARG A 25 30.65 6.44 27.77
C ARG A 25 30.92 6.07 26.32
N ASP A 26 32.18 5.76 26.08
CA ASP A 26 32.76 5.15 24.88
C ASP A 26 32.92 3.65 25.16
N ASP A 27 32.60 2.80 24.18
CA ASP A 27 33.43 1.65 23.79
C ASP A 27 32.76 0.81 22.68
N GLY A 28 33.44 0.71 21.53
CA GLY A 28 33.98 -0.58 21.11
C GLY A 28 33.11 -1.53 20.28
N ALA A 29 33.38 -1.53 18.98
CA ALA A 29 33.03 -2.51 17.94
C ALA A 29 33.20 -4.02 18.27
N ARG A 30 32.32 -4.86 17.64
CA ARG A 30 32.59 -6.12 16.89
C ARG A 30 31.27 -6.90 16.68
N ARG A 31 30.85 -7.16 15.43
CA ARG A 31 31.08 -8.34 14.56
C ARG A 31 30.21 -9.57 14.84
N ASP A 32 29.62 -10.04 13.72
CA ASP A 32 29.24 -11.40 13.32
C ASP A 32 28.17 -12.15 14.13
N ASP A 33 26.99 -12.40 13.52
CA ASP A 33 26.58 -13.75 13.12
C ASP A 33 25.16 -13.78 12.50
N ALA A 34 25.08 -14.38 11.31
CA ALA A 34 23.86 -14.82 10.67
C ALA A 34 23.76 -16.35 10.74
N PRO A 35 22.55 -16.94 10.72
CA PRO A 35 22.41 -18.20 10.01
C PRO A 35 21.09 -18.41 9.25
N ARG A 36 21.25 -19.06 8.08
CA ARG A 36 20.33 -19.97 7.34
C ARG A 36 19.10 -19.31 6.67
N GLY A 37 18.66 -19.64 5.46
CA GLY A 37 18.98 -20.74 4.54
C GLY A 37 17.67 -21.14 3.81
N ASP A 38 17.76 -21.41 2.50
CA ASP A 38 16.74 -21.93 1.53
C ASP A 38 15.67 -20.93 1.04
N ALA A 39 15.36 -20.75 -0.26
CA ALA A 39 15.57 -21.48 -1.53
C ALA A 39 15.33 -20.49 -2.73
N PRO A 40 15.13 -20.87 -4.02
CA PRO A 40 15.66 -21.94 -4.88
C PRO A 40 16.38 -21.39 -6.15
N ARG A 41 16.97 -22.30 -6.95
CA ARG A 41 17.60 -22.04 -8.26
C ARG A 41 16.69 -22.46 -9.41
N ASP A 42 16.68 -21.70 -10.51
CA ASP A 42 17.14 -22.15 -11.84
C ASP A 42 17.06 -20.99 -12.84
N ASP A 43 18.14 -20.72 -13.56
CA ASP A 43 18.08 -20.10 -14.89
C ASP A 43 19.38 -20.35 -15.69
N ALA A 44 19.18 -20.66 -16.96
CA ALA A 44 20.15 -21.16 -17.93
C ALA A 44 20.81 -20.01 -18.77
N PRO A 45 21.41 -20.24 -19.96
CA PRO A 45 22.85 -20.34 -20.13
C PRO A 45 23.49 -19.24 -21.00
N ARG A 46 24.83 -19.28 -21.01
CA ARG A 46 25.83 -18.43 -21.69
C ARG A 46 25.96 -18.73 -23.19
N ASP A 47 26.38 -17.74 -23.97
CA ASP A 47 27.53 -17.86 -24.89
C ASP A 47 28.00 -16.48 -25.37
N ASP A 48 29.27 -16.14 -25.11
CA ASP A 48 29.94 -14.92 -25.58
C ASP A 48 31.23 -15.30 -26.34
N ALA A 49 31.35 -14.74 -27.54
CA ALA A 49 32.37 -15.00 -28.55
C ALA A 49 33.79 -14.47 -28.20
N PRO A 50 34.86 -15.03 -28.79
CA PRO A 50 36.15 -14.36 -28.86
C PRO A 50 36.42 -13.74 -30.25
N ARG A 51 36.96 -12.51 -30.23
CA ARG A 51 37.57 -11.81 -31.37
C ARG A 51 39.07 -12.14 -31.42
N GLU A 52 39.60 -12.51 -32.57
CA GLU A 52 41.05 -12.65 -32.81
C GLU A 52 41.60 -11.46 -33.59
N GLY A 53 42.66 -10.85 -33.03
CA GLY A 53 43.45 -9.78 -33.63
C GLY A 53 44.76 -10.33 -34.20
N ALA A 54 45.22 -9.69 -35.27
CA ALA A 54 46.51 -9.94 -35.91
C ALA A 54 47.66 -9.20 -35.21
N THR A 55 48.84 -9.82 -35.06
CA THR A 55 50.16 -9.18 -35.22
C THR A 55 51.28 -10.19 -35.49
N ALA A 56 51.96 -9.96 -36.61
CA ALA A 56 53.34 -10.16 -37.08
C ALA A 56 54.36 -11.17 -36.45
N PRO A 57 55.39 -11.56 -37.25
CA PRO A 57 56.09 -12.85 -37.16
C PRO A 57 57.47 -12.80 -36.47
N SER A 58 57.95 -13.96 -36.02
CA SER A 58 59.34 -14.19 -35.61
C SER A 58 60.02 -15.17 -36.55
N GLU A 59 61.10 -14.72 -37.18
CA GLU A 59 61.97 -15.48 -38.07
C GLU A 59 62.88 -16.49 -37.34
N GLU A 60 63.40 -17.41 -38.17
CA GLU A 60 64.55 -18.29 -37.98
C GLU A 60 64.28 -19.74 -37.54
N ARG A 61 64.17 -20.62 -38.55
CA ARG A 61 65.25 -21.57 -38.86
C ARG A 61 65.05 -22.22 -40.24
N ALA A 62 65.89 -21.77 -41.16
CA ALA A 62 66.10 -22.34 -42.47
C ALA A 62 66.77 -23.73 -42.37
N ALA A 63 66.21 -24.72 -43.06
CA ALA A 63 66.91 -25.67 -43.94
C ALA A 63 65.92 -26.76 -44.39
N THR A 64 66.20 -27.35 -45.56
CA THR A 64 65.65 -28.62 -46.10
C THR A 64 64.36 -28.61 -46.94
N TRP A 65 64.29 -27.77 -47.99
CA TRP A 65 63.41 -28.07 -49.15
C TRP A 65 64.13 -27.97 -50.51
N ARG A 66 65.45 -27.80 -50.50
CA ARG A 66 66.26 -27.54 -51.69
C ARG A 66 66.75 -28.80 -52.43
N GLU A 67 66.01 -29.90 -52.32
CA GLU A 67 66.40 -31.19 -52.94
C GLU A 67 65.28 -31.96 -53.65
N MET A 68 64.08 -31.39 -53.85
CA MET A 68 62.97 -32.13 -54.49
C MET A 68 62.21 -31.43 -55.62
N LEU A 69 62.81 -30.45 -56.30
CA LEU A 69 62.27 -29.91 -57.56
C LEU A 69 63.36 -29.76 -58.63
N GLY A 70 63.77 -30.90 -59.20
CA GLY A 70 64.46 -30.93 -60.49
C GLY A 70 63.45 -30.89 -61.63
N PRO A 71 63.60 -30.02 -62.65
CA PRO A 71 62.65 -29.95 -63.76
C PRO A 71 62.88 -31.11 -64.73
N LYS A 72 61.83 -31.88 -65.01
CA LYS A 72 61.71 -32.65 -66.24
C LYS A 72 60.40 -32.25 -66.91
N LEU A 73 60.44 -31.12 -67.63
CA LEU A 73 59.37 -30.65 -68.51
C LEU A 73 59.16 -31.67 -69.64
N SER A 74 58.35 -32.69 -69.36
CA SER A 74 57.79 -33.59 -70.37
C SER A 74 56.65 -32.85 -71.09
N LEU A 75 56.57 -33.02 -72.41
CA LEU A 75 55.57 -32.42 -73.31
C LEU A 75 54.12 -32.67 -72.85
N ALA A 76 53.90 -33.73 -72.06
CA ALA A 76 52.61 -34.03 -71.42
C ALA A 76 52.14 -32.92 -70.43
N HIS A 77 53.06 -32.29 -69.68
CA HIS A 77 52.68 -31.22 -68.73
C HIS A 77 52.21 -29.95 -69.44
N VAL A 78 52.75 -29.65 -70.63
CA VAL A 78 52.32 -28.50 -71.43
C VAL A 78 50.90 -28.72 -71.96
N VAL A 79 50.59 -29.94 -72.42
CA VAL A 79 49.24 -30.30 -72.89
C VAL A 79 48.22 -30.23 -71.75
N VAL A 80 48.55 -30.74 -70.56
CA VAL A 80 47.68 -30.66 -69.38
C VAL A 80 47.44 -29.21 -68.95
N ALA A 81 48.49 -28.38 -68.90
CA ALA A 81 48.36 -26.96 -68.56
C ALA A 81 47.47 -26.21 -69.58
N LEU A 82 47.59 -26.53 -70.87
CA LEU A 82 46.80 -25.90 -71.93
C LEU A 82 45.34 -26.36 -71.89
N LEU A 83 45.08 -27.63 -71.59
CA LEU A 83 43.73 -28.15 -71.35
C LEU A 83 43.09 -27.52 -70.10
N CYS A 84 43.82 -27.40 -68.99
CA CYS A 84 43.33 -26.72 -67.79
C CYS A 84 43.08 -25.23 -68.03
N ALA A 85 43.94 -24.54 -68.80
CA ALA A 85 43.73 -23.14 -69.17
C ALA A 85 42.50 -22.98 -70.07
N GLY A 86 42.30 -23.87 -71.05
CA GLY A 86 41.12 -23.86 -71.91
C GLY A 86 39.83 -24.16 -71.15
N LEU A 87 39.84 -25.13 -70.23
CA LEU A 87 38.71 -25.46 -69.38
C LEU A 87 38.40 -24.32 -68.39
N GLY A 88 39.43 -23.75 -67.77
CA GLY A 88 39.30 -22.59 -66.89
C GLY A 88 38.75 -21.36 -67.62
N PHE A 89 39.23 -21.09 -68.83
CA PHE A 89 38.71 -20.03 -69.68
C PHE A 89 37.24 -20.27 -70.07
N GLY A 90 36.88 -21.52 -70.40
CA GLY A 90 35.51 -21.91 -70.69
C GLY A 90 34.56 -21.70 -69.51
N VAL A 91 34.95 -22.12 -68.30
CA VAL A 91 34.18 -21.89 -67.07
C VAL A 91 34.02 -20.40 -66.78
N VAL A 92 35.09 -19.61 -66.92
CA VAL A 92 35.02 -18.16 -66.71
C VAL A 92 34.13 -17.48 -67.74
N ALA A 93 34.20 -17.89 -69.01
CA ALA A 93 33.34 -17.36 -70.07
C ALA A 93 31.86 -17.76 -69.84
N GLN A 94 31.59 -18.99 -69.44
CA GLN A 94 30.25 -19.48 -69.13
C GLN A 94 29.67 -18.75 -67.91
N VAL A 95 30.46 -18.50 -66.87
CA VAL A 95 30.05 -17.71 -65.70
C VAL A 95 29.79 -16.26 -66.08
N ARG A 96 30.64 -15.63 -66.91
CA ARG A 96 30.41 -14.26 -67.40
C ARG A 96 29.17 -14.14 -68.27
N GLN A 97 28.89 -15.12 -69.13
CA GLN A 97 27.71 -15.13 -70.00
C GLN A 97 26.42 -15.36 -69.19
N THR A 98 26.44 -16.29 -68.23
CA THR A 98 25.27 -16.59 -67.37
C THR A 98 24.96 -15.46 -66.40
N GLN A 99 25.98 -14.71 -65.93
CA GLN A 99 25.77 -13.53 -65.07
C GLN A 99 25.43 -12.25 -65.86
N GLY A 100 25.77 -12.18 -67.15
CA GLY A 100 25.53 -11.01 -68.00
C GLY A 100 24.06 -10.79 -68.37
N ASP A 101 23.30 -11.85 -68.60
CA ASP A 101 21.93 -11.77 -69.15
C ASP A 101 20.81 -11.80 -68.08
N ALA A 102 21.11 -12.10 -66.81
CA ALA A 102 20.09 -12.21 -65.74
C ALA A 102 19.95 -10.94 -64.86
N LEU A 103 20.83 -9.94 -64.98
CA LEU A 103 20.92 -8.79 -64.05
C LEU A 103 20.59 -7.43 -64.69
N ALA A 104 20.39 -7.36 -66.01
CA ALA A 104 20.27 -6.09 -66.75
C ALA A 104 18.82 -5.60 -67.00
N ALA A 105 17.80 -6.42 -66.75
CA ALA A 105 16.40 -6.08 -67.06
C ALA A 105 15.40 -6.21 -65.89
N MET A 106 15.84 -6.38 -64.63
CA MET A 106 14.94 -6.68 -63.49
C MET A 106 15.27 -5.93 -62.18
N ARG A 107 15.86 -4.73 -62.25
CA ARG A 107 16.33 -3.99 -61.05
C ARG A 107 15.48 -2.79 -60.64
N GLN A 108 14.50 -2.36 -61.42
CA GLN A 108 13.65 -1.20 -61.06
C GLN A 108 12.29 -1.65 -60.51
N ASP A 109 11.66 -2.66 -61.10
CA ASP A 109 10.33 -3.13 -60.68
C ASP A 109 10.34 -3.79 -59.29
N ASP A 110 11.38 -4.56 -58.93
CA ASP A 110 11.48 -5.22 -57.62
C ASP A 110 11.75 -4.25 -56.46
N LEU A 111 12.47 -3.15 -56.72
CA LEU A 111 12.72 -2.11 -55.71
C LEU A 111 11.46 -1.29 -55.43
N VAL A 112 10.67 -0.99 -56.46
CA VAL A 112 9.37 -0.32 -56.30
C VAL A 112 8.40 -1.25 -55.55
N ARG A 113 8.33 -2.54 -55.92
CA ARG A 113 7.49 -3.52 -55.22
C ARG A 113 7.87 -3.69 -53.75
N LEU A 114 9.18 -3.77 -53.43
CA LEU A 114 9.64 -3.86 -52.05
C LEU A 114 9.37 -2.56 -51.27
N LEU A 115 9.50 -1.40 -51.91
CA LEU A 115 9.16 -0.13 -51.29
C LEU A 115 7.65 -0.04 -51.01
N ASP A 116 6.80 -0.47 -51.93
CA ASP A 116 5.35 -0.51 -51.74
C ASP A 116 4.98 -1.48 -50.61
N GLU A 117 5.59 -2.67 -50.55
CA GLU A 117 5.41 -3.66 -49.48
C GLU A 117 5.86 -3.10 -48.12
N LEU A 118 7.02 -2.44 -48.06
CA LEU A 118 7.50 -1.77 -46.85
C LEU A 118 6.63 -0.57 -46.46
N THR A 119 6.10 0.17 -47.42
CA THR A 119 5.21 1.31 -47.18
C THR A 119 3.88 0.82 -46.62
N GLN A 120 3.32 -0.24 -47.21
CA GLN A 120 2.11 -0.89 -46.72
C GLN A 120 2.33 -1.49 -45.33
N ARG A 121 3.47 -2.17 -45.10
CA ARG A 121 3.78 -2.73 -43.78
C ARG A 121 4.00 -1.65 -42.73
N ASN A 122 4.62 -0.53 -43.08
CA ASN A 122 4.73 0.62 -42.18
C ASN A 122 3.37 1.27 -41.88
N ALA A 123 2.48 1.33 -42.87
CA ALA A 123 1.12 1.81 -42.66
C ALA A 123 0.34 0.90 -41.70
N GLU A 124 0.37 -0.42 -41.92
CA GLU A 124 -0.24 -1.43 -41.04
C GLU A 124 0.31 -1.34 -39.61
N LEU A 125 1.64 -1.30 -39.44
CA LEU A 125 2.26 -1.15 -38.12
C LEU A 125 1.93 0.20 -37.49
N GLY A 126 1.74 1.25 -38.31
CA GLY A 126 1.29 2.56 -37.85
C GLY A 126 -0.12 2.52 -37.28
N GLU A 127 -1.05 1.84 -37.95
CA GLU A 127 -2.42 1.60 -37.50
C GLU A 127 -2.45 0.75 -36.23
N GLU A 128 -1.74 -0.39 -36.21
CA GLU A 128 -1.65 -1.27 -35.04
C GLU A 128 -1.10 -0.54 -33.80
N GLN A 129 -0.14 0.36 -34.00
CA GLN A 129 0.41 1.19 -32.93
C GLN A 129 -0.60 2.23 -32.41
N VAL A 130 -1.48 2.76 -33.26
CA VAL A 130 -2.56 3.67 -32.84
C VAL A 130 -3.60 2.89 -32.03
N ASP A 131 -4.03 1.73 -32.53
CA ASP A 131 -5.00 0.86 -31.86
C ASP A 131 -4.49 0.42 -30.48
N LEU A 132 -3.25 -0.09 -30.39
CA LEU A 132 -2.65 -0.49 -29.11
C LEU A 132 -2.53 0.66 -28.11
N ARG A 133 -2.33 1.91 -28.57
CA ARG A 133 -2.31 3.08 -27.68
C ARG A 133 -3.71 3.43 -27.19
N GLN A 134 -4.72 3.27 -28.02
CA GLN A 134 -6.11 3.47 -27.64
C GLN A 134 -6.55 2.41 -26.61
N ASP A 135 -6.28 1.13 -26.88
CA ASP A 135 -6.56 0.03 -25.96
C ASP A 135 -5.87 0.25 -24.60
N LEU A 136 -4.60 0.65 -24.61
CA LEU A 136 -3.86 0.95 -23.39
C LEU A 136 -4.45 2.15 -22.64
N ALA A 137 -4.92 3.19 -23.34
CA ALA A 137 -5.58 4.33 -22.70
C ALA A 137 -6.93 3.93 -22.07
N GLU A 138 -7.72 3.10 -22.75
CA GLU A 138 -8.99 2.57 -22.26
C GLU A 138 -8.80 1.63 -21.05
N LEU A 139 -7.82 0.73 -21.11
CA LEU A 139 -7.47 -0.15 -19.99
C LEU A 139 -7.00 0.63 -18.76
N ARG A 140 -6.25 1.72 -18.95
CA ARG A 140 -5.83 2.60 -17.84
C ARG A 140 -7.04 3.33 -17.25
N SER A 141 -7.86 3.96 -18.09
CA SER A 141 -9.06 4.69 -17.65
C SER A 141 -10.05 3.78 -16.90
N SER A 142 -10.29 2.56 -17.38
CA SER A 142 -11.17 1.60 -16.72
C SER A 142 -10.58 1.09 -15.40
N SER A 143 -9.26 0.96 -15.31
CA SER A 143 -8.57 0.58 -14.07
C SER A 143 -8.67 1.68 -13.02
N ASP A 144 -8.44 2.94 -13.40
CA ASP A 144 -8.58 4.10 -12.51
C ASP A 144 -10.03 4.22 -12.00
N THR A 145 -11.01 4.02 -12.88
CA THR A 145 -12.43 4.04 -12.52
C THR A 145 -12.79 2.93 -11.53
N ARG A 146 -12.31 1.70 -11.77
CA ARG A 146 -12.53 0.57 -10.84
C ARG A 146 -11.88 0.82 -9.49
N GLN A 147 -10.68 1.38 -9.45
CA GLN A 147 -10.01 1.72 -8.19
C GLN A 147 -10.82 2.76 -7.41
N ALA A 148 -11.23 3.84 -8.06
CA ALA A 148 -12.06 4.87 -7.41
C ALA A 148 -13.38 4.30 -6.87
N ALA A 149 -14.03 3.41 -7.62
CA ALA A 149 -15.26 2.73 -7.17
C ALA A 149 -15.02 1.84 -5.93
N GLN A 150 -13.90 1.12 -5.88
CA GLN A 150 -13.53 0.30 -4.72
C GLN A 150 -13.24 1.16 -3.49
N GLU A 151 -12.51 2.27 -3.65
CA GLU A 151 -12.23 3.20 -2.56
C GLU A 151 -13.51 3.82 -2.00
N ALA A 152 -14.44 4.22 -2.87
CA ALA A 152 -15.75 4.73 -2.48
C ALA A 152 -16.59 3.66 -1.75
N ALA A 153 -16.61 2.42 -2.26
CA ALA A 153 -17.30 1.31 -1.61
C ALA A 153 -16.71 1.00 -0.23
N ALA A 154 -15.38 1.00 -0.10
CA ALA A 154 -14.70 0.80 1.17
C ALA A 154 -14.99 1.93 2.17
N ALA A 155 -15.05 3.18 1.71
CA ALA A 155 -15.43 4.31 2.55
C ALA A 155 -16.87 4.19 3.05
N GLN A 156 -17.82 3.85 2.16
CA GLN A 156 -19.21 3.61 2.55
C GLN A 156 -19.34 2.44 3.52
N ALA A 157 -18.61 1.35 3.31
CA ALA A 157 -18.60 0.21 4.21
C ALA A 157 -18.09 0.60 5.61
N ARG A 158 -17.02 1.41 5.69
CA ARG A 158 -16.52 1.93 6.97
C ARG A 158 -17.57 2.80 7.69
N THR A 159 -18.16 3.79 7.00
CA THR A 159 -19.20 4.64 7.59
C THR A 159 -20.38 3.81 8.11
N ARG A 160 -20.85 2.83 7.32
CA ARG A 160 -21.94 1.94 7.73
C ARG A 160 -21.54 1.06 8.92
N GLY A 161 -20.31 0.55 8.94
CA GLY A 161 -19.80 -0.24 10.07
C GLY A 161 -19.71 0.55 11.36
N ILE A 162 -19.30 1.83 11.29
CA ILE A 162 -19.28 2.74 12.44
C ILE A 162 -20.71 2.98 12.95
N LEU A 163 -21.66 3.31 12.07
CA LEU A 163 -23.06 3.54 12.43
C LEU A 163 -23.74 2.30 13.02
N ALA A 164 -23.39 1.11 12.51
CA ALA A 164 -23.87 -0.16 13.04
C ALA A 164 -23.17 -0.58 14.35
N GLY A 165 -22.11 0.14 14.76
CA GLY A 165 -21.30 -0.19 15.92
C GLY A 165 -20.42 -1.43 15.74
N THR A 166 -20.16 -1.89 14.51
CA THR A 166 -19.35 -3.09 14.22
C THR A 166 -17.87 -2.80 14.05
N LEU A 167 -17.48 -1.53 14.01
CA LEU A 167 -16.09 -1.08 13.91
C LEU A 167 -15.69 -0.25 15.14
N PRO A 168 -14.44 -0.40 15.62
CA PRO A 168 -13.89 0.48 16.65
C PRO A 168 -13.73 1.89 16.09
N VAL A 169 -13.78 2.87 16.99
CA VAL A 169 -13.69 4.29 16.64
C VAL A 169 -12.90 5.05 17.69
N HIS A 170 -12.34 6.19 17.31
CA HIS A 170 -11.68 7.11 18.22
C HIS A 170 -11.91 8.55 17.76
N GLY A 171 -11.70 9.50 18.65
CA GLY A 171 -11.87 10.93 18.38
C GLY A 171 -12.06 11.72 19.67
N PRO A 172 -12.29 13.04 19.59
CA PRO A 172 -12.55 13.85 20.77
C PRO A 172 -13.81 13.37 21.48
N GLY A 173 -13.83 13.52 22.81
CA GLY A 173 -14.95 13.06 23.60
C GLY A 173 -14.77 13.25 25.09
N ILE A 174 -15.54 12.47 25.84
CA ILE A 174 -15.48 12.45 27.31
C ILE A 174 -15.41 11.03 27.84
N GLU A 175 -14.80 10.90 29.01
CA GLU A 175 -14.89 9.74 29.89
C GLU A 175 -15.69 10.13 31.14
N LEU A 176 -16.76 9.40 31.42
CA LEU A 176 -17.64 9.62 32.58
C LEU A 176 -17.61 8.38 33.47
N THR A 177 -17.20 8.55 34.72
CA THR A 177 -17.18 7.47 35.71
C THR A 177 -18.28 7.70 36.73
N VAL A 178 -19.22 6.75 36.85
CA VAL A 178 -20.32 6.78 37.82
C VAL A 178 -20.07 5.78 38.94
N HIS A 179 -19.79 6.27 40.14
CA HIS A 179 -19.69 5.45 41.34
C HIS A 179 -21.05 5.33 42.02
N ASP A 180 -21.43 4.11 42.39
CA ASP A 180 -22.66 3.81 43.10
C ASP A 180 -22.41 2.88 44.31
N PRO A 181 -21.83 3.38 45.40
CA PRO A 181 -21.52 2.55 46.57
C PRO A 181 -22.77 2.06 47.32
N GLY A 182 -23.94 2.64 47.04
CA GLY A 182 -25.21 2.33 47.71
C GLY A 182 -26.19 1.51 46.87
N GLY A 183 -25.84 1.18 45.62
CA GLY A 183 -26.73 0.47 44.69
C GLY A 183 -28.02 1.25 44.36
N GLY A 184 -27.98 2.59 44.44
CA GLY A 184 -29.16 3.43 44.25
C GLY A 184 -29.37 3.88 42.80
N VAL A 185 -28.32 3.83 41.98
CA VAL A 185 -28.38 4.22 40.57
C VAL A 185 -29.04 3.10 39.79
N ARG A 186 -30.16 3.41 39.12
CA ARG A 186 -30.96 2.46 38.34
C ARG A 186 -30.75 2.62 36.84
N ALA A 187 -31.15 1.62 36.07
CA ALA A 187 -31.11 1.61 34.61
C ALA A 187 -31.75 2.86 34.00
N GLN A 188 -32.83 3.37 34.58
CA GLN A 188 -33.46 4.62 34.14
C GLN A 188 -32.50 5.82 34.16
N THR A 189 -31.61 5.91 35.16
CA THR A 189 -30.58 6.96 35.23
C THR A 189 -29.57 6.81 34.11
N MET A 190 -29.17 5.58 33.79
CA MET A 190 -28.25 5.29 32.68
C MET A 190 -28.86 5.62 31.32
N VAL A 191 -30.14 5.31 31.13
CA VAL A 191 -30.89 5.70 29.92
C VAL A 191 -30.92 7.22 29.79
N THR A 192 -31.16 7.96 30.88
CA THR A 192 -31.10 9.42 30.85
C THR A 192 -29.71 9.95 30.50
N ILE A 193 -28.62 9.37 31.04
CA ILE A 193 -27.25 9.73 30.61
C ILE A 193 -27.08 9.53 29.11
N LEU A 194 -27.47 8.37 28.58
CA LEU A 194 -27.39 8.06 27.15
C LEU A 194 -28.21 9.03 26.29
N GLU A 195 -29.40 9.41 26.75
CA GLU A 195 -30.26 10.38 26.06
C GLU A 195 -29.64 11.77 26.04
N GLU A 196 -29.09 12.25 27.16
CA GLU A 196 -28.40 13.54 27.19
C GLU A 196 -27.17 13.56 26.27
N LEU A 197 -26.37 12.49 26.26
CA LEU A 197 -25.23 12.35 25.35
C LEU A 197 -25.67 12.41 23.88
N ARG A 198 -26.73 11.68 23.52
CA ARG A 198 -27.28 11.69 22.14
C ARG A 198 -27.83 13.06 21.76
N ASN A 199 -28.55 13.72 22.66
CA ASN A 199 -29.07 15.07 22.44
C ASN A 199 -27.96 16.10 22.25
N ALA A 200 -26.82 15.90 22.93
CA ALA A 200 -25.63 16.72 22.82
C ALA A 200 -24.76 16.40 21.59
N GLY A 201 -25.15 15.41 20.78
CA GLY A 201 -24.44 15.07 19.53
C GLY A 201 -23.34 14.03 19.69
N ALA A 202 -23.38 13.17 20.72
CA ALA A 202 -22.49 12.02 20.80
C ALA A 202 -22.67 11.12 19.55
N GLU A 203 -21.57 10.87 18.84
CA GLU A 203 -21.53 10.07 17.62
C GLU A 203 -21.39 8.57 17.93
N SER A 204 -20.73 8.24 19.03
CA SER A 204 -20.54 6.87 19.50
C SER A 204 -20.45 6.84 21.02
N VAL A 205 -21.04 5.81 21.64
CA VAL A 205 -21.08 5.67 23.10
C VAL A 205 -20.76 4.22 23.50
N GLU A 206 -19.95 4.07 24.53
CA GLU A 206 -19.63 2.82 25.22
C GLU A 206 -20.04 2.93 26.68
N LEU A 207 -20.55 1.84 27.26
CA LEU A 207 -20.85 1.71 28.69
C LEU A 207 -20.21 0.42 29.23
N SER A 208 -19.21 0.57 30.09
CA SER A 208 -18.47 -0.51 30.76
C SER A 208 -18.04 -1.62 29.78
N GLY A 209 -17.44 -1.22 28.65
CA GLY A 209 -17.00 -2.15 27.60
C GLY A 209 -18.06 -2.55 26.59
N GLN A 210 -19.31 -2.06 26.71
CA GLN A 210 -20.41 -2.40 25.80
C GLN A 210 -20.73 -1.26 24.85
N ARG A 211 -20.61 -1.53 23.54
CA ARG A 211 -20.93 -0.57 22.46
C ARG A 211 -22.44 -0.33 22.39
N LEU A 212 -22.88 0.89 22.68
CA LEU A 212 -24.29 1.26 22.63
C LEU A 212 -24.71 1.71 21.23
N THR A 213 -25.81 1.16 20.72
CA THR A 213 -26.41 1.54 19.43
C THR A 213 -27.91 1.81 19.59
N ALA A 214 -28.62 2.02 18.49
CA ALA A 214 -30.04 2.35 18.49
C ALA A 214 -30.93 1.27 19.13
N SER A 215 -30.51 0.00 19.07
CA SER A 215 -31.24 -1.14 19.62
C SER A 215 -30.74 -1.58 21.00
N SER A 216 -29.80 -0.84 21.59
CA SER A 216 -29.28 -1.20 22.91
C SER A 216 -30.32 -1.00 24.01
N TRP A 217 -30.27 -1.86 25.02
CA TRP A 217 -31.14 -1.81 26.18
C TRP A 217 -30.34 -1.99 27.48
N ILE A 218 -30.88 -1.44 28.55
CA ILE A 218 -30.31 -1.48 29.91
C ILE A 218 -31.40 -1.93 30.86
N LEU A 219 -31.12 -2.94 31.70
CA LEU A 219 -32.01 -3.42 32.76
C LEU A 219 -31.33 -3.31 34.12
N ASP A 220 -32.13 -3.10 35.16
CA ASP A 220 -31.68 -3.34 36.54
C ASP A 220 -31.48 -4.84 36.73
N ASP A 221 -30.38 -5.26 37.37
CA ASP A 221 -30.23 -6.64 37.83
C ASP A 221 -30.93 -6.85 39.18
N GLU A 222 -31.37 -8.09 39.46
CA GLU A 222 -32.10 -8.43 40.68
C GLU A 222 -31.19 -8.52 41.91
N VAL A 223 -29.87 -8.69 41.74
CA VAL A 223 -28.91 -8.89 42.83
C VAL A 223 -28.10 -7.64 43.09
N ASP A 224 -27.30 -7.19 42.11
CA ASP A 224 -26.49 -5.97 42.19
C ASP A 224 -25.96 -5.62 40.80
N GLY A 225 -25.96 -4.33 40.45
CA GLY A 225 -25.52 -3.87 39.13
C GLY A 225 -26.63 -3.77 38.08
N MET A 226 -26.26 -3.91 36.81
CA MET A 226 -27.16 -3.76 35.67
C MET A 226 -26.81 -4.74 34.56
N VAL A 227 -27.72 -4.90 33.60
CA VAL A 227 -27.48 -5.69 32.39
C VAL A 227 -27.59 -4.78 31.17
N VAL A 228 -26.55 -4.77 30.33
CA VAL A 228 -26.50 -4.03 29.05
C VAL A 228 -26.39 -5.02 27.90
N ASP A 229 -27.39 -5.06 27.04
CA ASP A 229 -27.46 -5.98 25.90
C ASP A 229 -27.16 -7.45 26.29
N GLY A 230 -27.65 -7.87 27.46
CA GLY A 230 -27.47 -9.22 28.01
C GLY A 230 -26.16 -9.45 28.77
N THR A 231 -25.31 -8.44 28.91
CA THR A 231 -24.06 -8.52 29.68
C THR A 231 -24.20 -7.79 31.01
N GLU A 232 -23.89 -8.48 32.11
CA GLU A 232 -23.86 -7.89 33.44
C GLU A 232 -22.70 -6.90 33.59
N ILE A 233 -22.99 -5.75 34.19
CA ILE A 233 -22.03 -4.69 34.51
C ILE A 233 -22.21 -4.24 35.96
N SER A 234 -21.12 -3.83 36.60
CA SER A 234 -21.09 -3.43 38.02
C SER A 234 -20.43 -2.06 38.17
N PRO A 235 -20.74 -1.31 39.23
CA PRO A 235 -20.10 -0.02 39.49
C PRO A 235 -18.59 -0.18 39.80
N PRO A 236 -17.75 0.80 39.43
CA PRO A 236 -18.12 2.04 38.73
C PRO A 236 -18.54 1.81 37.28
N TYR A 237 -19.58 2.50 36.86
CA TYR A 237 -20.06 2.44 35.48
C TYR A 237 -19.29 3.47 34.65
N GLU A 238 -18.51 2.99 33.70
CA GLU A 238 -17.59 3.77 32.89
C GLU A 238 -18.25 4.05 31.54
N TRP A 239 -18.37 5.33 31.21
CA TRP A 239 -18.95 5.80 29.96
C TRP A 239 -17.85 6.42 29.12
N THR A 240 -17.76 6.01 27.86
CA THR A 240 -16.90 6.69 26.87
C THR A 240 -17.80 7.19 25.76
N ALA A 241 -17.75 8.49 25.47
CA ALA A 241 -18.58 9.10 24.43
C ALA A 241 -17.73 9.97 23.51
N ILE A 242 -17.80 9.71 22.20
CA ILE A 242 -17.14 10.52 21.17
C ILE A 242 -18.08 11.61 20.68
N GLY A 243 -17.60 12.85 20.62
CA GLY A 243 -18.34 14.04 20.20
C GLY A 243 -17.58 15.31 20.62
N ASP A 244 -18.21 16.47 20.51
CA ASP A 244 -17.62 17.72 21.00
C ASP A 244 -17.53 17.70 22.55
N PRO A 245 -16.32 17.68 23.15
CA PRO A 245 -16.16 17.42 24.59
C PRO A 245 -16.88 18.45 25.46
N GLU A 246 -16.77 19.74 25.11
CA GLU A 246 -17.39 20.84 25.83
C GLU A 246 -18.93 20.71 25.79
N THR A 247 -19.51 20.45 24.62
CA THR A 247 -20.96 20.27 24.46
C THR A 247 -21.47 19.07 25.26
N LEU A 248 -20.76 17.93 25.23
CA LEU A 248 -21.11 16.73 25.99
C LEU A 248 -21.04 16.98 27.50
N ALA A 249 -19.95 17.59 27.98
CA ALA A 249 -19.75 17.88 29.39
C ALA A 249 -20.78 18.88 29.95
N VAL A 250 -21.13 19.91 29.16
CA VAL A 250 -22.17 20.88 29.51
C VAL A 250 -23.53 20.20 29.60
N ALA A 251 -23.90 19.36 28.63
CA ALA A 251 -25.19 18.68 28.60
C ALA A 251 -25.43 17.80 29.84
N LEU A 252 -24.42 17.03 30.25
CA LEU A 252 -24.49 16.19 31.45
C LEU A 252 -24.64 17.01 32.75
N ASN A 253 -24.07 18.22 32.79
CA ASN A 253 -24.09 19.12 33.95
C ASN A 253 -25.32 20.03 34.03
N ILE A 254 -26.26 19.96 33.08
CA ILE A 254 -27.48 20.76 33.12
C ILE A 254 -28.22 20.51 34.45
N HIS A 255 -28.70 21.60 35.07
CA HIS A 255 -29.38 21.54 36.35
C HIS A 255 -30.62 20.66 36.27
N GLY A 256 -30.70 19.64 37.12
CA GLY A 256 -31.79 18.66 37.10
C GLY A 256 -31.65 17.58 36.01
N GLY A 257 -30.55 17.55 35.27
CA GLY A 257 -30.25 16.56 34.24
C GLY A 257 -29.58 15.29 34.78
N ALA A 258 -28.85 14.59 33.91
CA ALA A 258 -28.29 13.26 34.14
C ALA A 258 -27.44 13.14 35.42
N LEU A 259 -26.45 14.02 35.63
CA LEU A 259 -25.57 13.93 36.82
C LEU A 259 -26.29 14.30 38.11
N ALA A 260 -27.36 15.12 38.04
CA ALA A 260 -28.19 15.38 39.20
C ALA A 260 -28.99 14.13 39.60
N SER A 261 -29.50 13.36 38.64
CA SER A 261 -30.18 12.08 38.87
C SER A 261 -29.26 11.06 39.54
N VAL A 262 -27.99 10.97 39.13
CA VAL A 262 -26.97 10.13 39.81
C VAL A 262 -26.79 10.55 41.27
N ARG A 263 -26.61 11.84 41.54
CA ARG A 263 -26.44 12.35 42.92
C ARG A 263 -27.67 12.13 43.77
N ASN A 264 -28.87 12.32 43.22
CA ASN A 264 -30.13 12.09 43.91
C ASN A 264 -30.34 10.61 44.27
N ALA A 265 -29.75 9.72 43.49
CA ALA A 265 -29.71 8.28 43.75
C ALA A 265 -28.63 7.87 44.78
N GLY A 266 -27.80 8.80 45.27
CA GLY A 266 -26.73 8.53 46.23
C GLY A 266 -25.39 8.16 45.60
N GLY A 267 -25.28 8.21 44.26
CA GLY A 267 -24.04 8.01 43.53
C GLY A 267 -23.21 9.29 43.39
N THR A 268 -22.00 9.14 42.83
CA THR A 268 -21.16 10.26 42.42
C THR A 268 -20.67 10.05 40.99
N ALA A 269 -20.37 11.13 40.28
CA ALA A 269 -19.95 11.05 38.90
C ALA A 269 -18.83 12.06 38.61
N THR A 270 -17.85 11.64 37.83
CA THR A 270 -16.74 12.47 37.34
C THR A 270 -16.73 12.46 35.82
N VAL A 271 -16.54 13.62 35.20
CA VAL A 271 -16.44 13.78 33.75
C VAL A 271 -15.05 14.31 33.43
N GLU A 272 -14.35 13.65 32.52
CA GLU A 272 -13.06 14.06 32.01
C GLU A 272 -13.16 14.26 30.49
N GLU A 273 -12.77 15.45 30.02
CA GLU A 273 -12.71 15.77 28.59
C GLU A 273 -11.37 15.34 28.01
N SER A 274 -11.38 14.81 26.79
CA SER A 274 -10.17 14.40 26.08
C SER A 274 -10.27 14.71 24.58
N ASP A 275 -9.14 15.09 23.99
CA ASP A 275 -9.01 15.31 22.55
C ASP A 275 -9.04 13.98 21.75
N ASP A 276 -8.78 12.86 22.42
CA ASP A 276 -8.84 11.52 21.83
C ASP A 276 -9.26 10.50 22.89
N VAL A 277 -10.45 9.93 22.72
CA VAL A 277 -10.96 8.77 23.43
C VAL A 277 -11.15 7.62 22.43
N GLN A 278 -11.00 6.38 22.90
CA GLN A 278 -11.12 5.19 22.05
C GLN A 278 -12.27 4.31 22.51
N ILE A 279 -13.13 3.93 21.56
CA ILE A 279 -14.17 2.93 21.76
C ILE A 279 -13.76 1.70 20.96
N THR A 280 -13.22 0.71 21.68
CA THR A 280 -12.77 -0.55 21.09
C THR A 280 -13.88 -1.60 21.10
N ALA A 281 -14.92 -1.40 21.91
CA ALA A 281 -16.09 -2.25 21.91
C ALA A 281 -16.83 -2.20 20.55
N VAL A 282 -17.21 -3.38 20.07
CA VAL A 282 -17.98 -3.55 18.84
C VAL A 282 -19.16 -4.49 19.08
N ARG A 283 -20.22 -4.29 18.31
CA ARG A 283 -21.37 -5.18 18.29
C ARG A 283 -21.18 -6.29 17.27
N THR A 284 -21.60 -7.49 17.65
CA THR A 284 -21.87 -8.57 16.71
C THR A 284 -23.31 -8.42 16.21
N LEU A 285 -23.50 -8.35 14.89
CA LEU A 285 -24.83 -8.36 14.30
C LEU A 285 -25.32 -9.80 14.20
N GLU A 286 -26.57 -10.03 14.61
CA GLU A 286 -27.23 -11.31 14.39
C GLU A 286 -27.62 -11.47 12.93
N GLU A 287 -27.49 -12.70 12.41
CA GLU A 287 -27.91 -13.02 11.05
C GLU A 287 -29.43 -12.96 10.96
N THR A 288 -29.95 -12.24 9.97
CA THR A 288 -31.38 -12.05 9.78
C THR A 288 -32.01 -13.27 9.13
N GLU A 289 -33.07 -13.83 9.73
CA GLU A 289 -33.76 -15.01 9.18
C GLU A 289 -34.56 -14.69 7.90
N HIS A 290 -35.11 -13.48 7.80
CA HIS A 290 -36.05 -13.11 6.73
C HIS A 290 -35.61 -11.91 5.90
N ALA A 291 -34.92 -10.95 6.51
CA ALA A 291 -34.46 -9.77 5.79
C ALA A 291 -33.21 -10.12 4.96
N VAL A 292 -33.15 -9.64 3.73
CA VAL A 292 -31.98 -9.79 2.85
C VAL A 292 -31.64 -8.40 2.29
N PRO A 293 -30.37 -7.97 2.32
CA PRO A 293 -29.94 -6.74 1.67
C PRO A 293 -30.29 -6.75 0.19
N VAL A 294 -30.81 -5.64 -0.34
CA VAL A 294 -31.03 -5.49 -1.78
C VAL A 294 -29.66 -5.44 -2.47
N PRO A 295 -29.42 -6.25 -3.51
CA PRO A 295 -28.18 -6.18 -4.26
C PRO A 295 -28.03 -4.79 -4.92
N PRO A 296 -26.79 -4.29 -5.11
CA PRO A 296 -26.58 -3.03 -5.80
C PRO A 296 -27.18 -3.09 -7.21
N GLU A 297 -27.83 -2.01 -7.66
CA GLU A 297 -28.29 -1.89 -9.05
C GLU A 297 -27.07 -1.98 -9.98
N GLU A 298 -27.06 -2.96 -10.89
CA GLU A 298 -26.08 -2.98 -11.98
C GLU A 298 -26.33 -1.74 -12.85
N ALA A 299 -25.33 -0.87 -12.95
CA ALA A 299 -25.39 0.27 -13.85
C ALA A 299 -25.58 -0.27 -15.28
N ALA A 300 -26.72 0.06 -15.89
CA ALA A 300 -26.99 -0.30 -17.28
C ALA A 300 -25.87 0.27 -18.17
N GLU A 301 -25.17 -0.63 -18.88
CA GLU A 301 -24.14 -0.31 -19.87
C GLU A 301 -24.69 0.48 -21.06
#